data_AF-A0AAN8H7T1-F1
#
_entry.id   AF-A0AAN8H7T1-F1
#
_cell.length_a   1.000
_cell.length_b   1.000
_cell.length_c   1.000
_cell.angle_alpha   90.00
_cell.angle_beta   90.00
_cell.angle_gamma   90.00
#
_symmetry.space_group_name_H-M   'P 1'
#
loop_
_entity.id
_entity.type
_entity.pdbx_description
1 polymer ?
#
loop_
_entity_poly.entity_id
_entity_poly.type
_entity_poly.pdbx_seq_one_letter_code
_entity_poly.pdbx_strand_id
1 'polypeptide(L)'
;MAAVQWRSSGRSYDAELQRCRPESAPVEFGDYHPLKAITVTDTKTRRGAPETPAITHSASAGDLGKKKKEEEAVGADFEPWSLKRGEILARFTTTEKLSINLFMGSDRGKAPSPGPSAVSEKVRTRLEELDDLEEGSQKELLNLSQQDYANRIEELNQSLKEAWSSDQKVKALKIVIQCSKLLSDTSVIQFYPSKFVLITDILDTFGRLVFDRIWTMCSDPRTLPESFTVDDVNDTAKETCLNWFFKIASIRELLPRLYVEAAILKCNRFLNKSGIQETLPRLTAMVRGIGDPLVAAYARAYLCRVGMEVAPQLKDSLNRNFFDLLGSFRQISSESVQNQLVLQRVEVPEYLTLYSPAINWILQCIAYRAPR
;
A
#
# COMPACT_ATOMS: atom_id res chain seq x y z
N MET A 1 -45.32 28.34 30.06
CA MET A 1 -44.64 27.20 29.42
C MET A 1 -45.34 26.92 28.10
N ALA A 2 -44.71 27.23 26.97
CA ALA A 2 -45.28 26.96 25.64
C ALA A 2 -44.87 25.53 25.21
N ALA A 3 -45.85 24.70 24.88
CA ALA A 3 -45.63 23.33 24.40
C ALA A 3 -45.25 23.34 22.91
N VAL A 4 -44.08 22.77 22.58
CA VAL A 4 -43.63 22.54 21.21
C VAL A 4 -44.31 21.29 20.66
N GLN A 5 -45.05 21.44 19.56
CA GLN A 5 -45.75 20.34 18.90
C GLN A 5 -44.82 19.71 17.86
N TRP A 6 -44.27 18.54 18.19
CA TRP A 6 -43.47 17.74 17.25
C TRP A 6 -44.36 17.17 16.15
N ARG A 7 -44.10 17.53 14.88
CA ARG A 7 -44.63 16.82 13.72
C ARG A 7 -43.58 15.81 13.28
N SER A 8 -43.91 14.51 13.28
CA SER A 8 -43.07 13.52 12.61
C SER A 8 -43.21 13.72 11.10
N SER A 9 -42.12 14.11 10.45
CA SER A 9 -42.04 14.01 8.99
C SER A 9 -41.80 12.54 8.67
N GLY A 10 -42.84 11.82 8.28
CA GLY A 10 -42.71 10.45 7.78
C GLY A 10 -41.86 10.45 6.52
N ARG A 11 -40.68 9.81 6.58
CA ARG A 11 -39.83 9.58 5.42
C ARG A 11 -40.47 8.49 4.55
N SER A 12 -40.74 8.79 3.28
CA SER A 12 -41.35 7.84 2.35
C SER A 12 -40.27 6.94 1.74
N TYR A 13 -39.95 5.86 2.46
CA TYR A 13 -38.93 4.90 2.05
C TYR A 13 -39.24 4.23 0.70
N ASP A 14 -40.52 4.03 0.37
CA ASP A 14 -40.92 3.44 -0.92
C ASP A 14 -40.58 4.34 -2.12
N ALA A 15 -40.72 5.65 -1.96
CA ALA A 15 -40.38 6.62 -3.01
C ALA A 15 -38.86 6.74 -3.22
N GLU A 16 -38.07 6.63 -2.14
CA GLU A 16 -36.61 6.60 -2.23
C GLU A 16 -36.11 5.27 -2.85
N LEU A 17 -36.74 4.14 -2.55
CA LEU A 17 -36.39 2.83 -3.11
C LEU A 17 -36.67 2.75 -4.62
N GLN A 18 -37.75 3.36 -5.10
CA GLN A 18 -38.06 3.39 -6.53
C GLN A 18 -37.08 4.25 -7.34
N ARG A 19 -36.50 5.31 -6.75
CA ARG A 19 -35.47 6.15 -7.40
C ARG A 19 -34.11 5.46 -7.54
N CYS A 20 -33.86 4.42 -6.78
CA CYS A 20 -32.57 3.71 -6.74
C CYS A 20 -32.56 2.40 -7.54
N ARG A 21 -33.59 2.12 -8.36
CA ARG A 21 -33.57 0.95 -9.26
C ARG A 21 -32.76 1.26 -10.52
N PRO A 22 -31.58 0.65 -10.73
CA PRO A 22 -30.94 0.66 -12.04
C PRO A 22 -31.81 -0.10 -13.04
N GLU A 23 -31.86 0.35 -14.29
CA GLU A 23 -32.52 -0.36 -15.38
C GLU A 23 -31.95 -1.77 -15.51
N SER A 24 -32.85 -2.76 -15.50
CA SER A 24 -32.47 -4.15 -15.72
C SER A 24 -32.17 -4.37 -17.20
N ALA A 25 -30.89 -4.35 -17.55
CA ALA A 25 -30.43 -4.92 -18.81
C ALA A 25 -30.37 -6.45 -18.66
N PRO A 26 -31.03 -7.24 -19.53
CA PRO A 26 -30.86 -8.68 -19.51
C PRO A 26 -29.43 -9.02 -19.94
N VAL A 27 -28.66 -9.64 -19.04
CA VAL A 27 -27.34 -10.19 -19.34
C VAL A 27 -27.55 -11.66 -19.72
N GLU A 28 -27.26 -12.01 -20.97
CA GLU A 28 -27.20 -13.43 -21.38
C GLU A 28 -26.03 -14.11 -20.66
N PHE A 29 -26.34 -15.19 -19.93
CA PHE A 29 -25.34 -16.00 -19.24
C PHE A 29 -24.59 -16.86 -20.25
N GLY A 30 -23.42 -16.40 -20.72
CA GLY A 30 -22.44 -17.26 -21.37
C GLY A 30 -21.76 -18.18 -20.36
N ASP A 31 -21.44 -19.42 -20.75
CA ASP A 31 -20.94 -20.53 -19.91
C ASP A 31 -19.58 -20.32 -19.18
N TYR A 32 -19.05 -19.10 -19.16
CA TYR A 32 -17.77 -18.76 -18.57
C TYR A 32 -17.94 -18.09 -17.20
N HIS A 33 -17.91 -18.91 -16.14
CA HIS A 33 -17.88 -18.45 -14.76
C HIS A 33 -16.45 -18.53 -14.23
N PRO A 34 -15.84 -17.43 -13.72
CA PRO A 34 -14.43 -17.39 -13.29
C PRO A 34 -14.11 -18.19 -12.02
N LEU A 35 -15.04 -19.00 -11.52
CA LEU A 35 -14.90 -19.85 -10.33
C LEU A 35 -15.44 -21.27 -10.55
N LYS A 36 -15.30 -21.84 -11.76
CA LYS A 36 -15.50 -23.29 -11.92
C LYS A 36 -14.34 -24.03 -11.24
N ALA A 37 -14.68 -24.99 -10.40
CA ALA A 37 -13.72 -25.86 -9.72
C ALA A 37 -12.85 -26.60 -10.75
N ILE A 38 -11.54 -26.54 -10.57
CA ILE A 38 -10.57 -27.23 -11.42
C ILE A 38 -10.64 -28.73 -11.09
N THR A 39 -11.28 -29.51 -11.97
CA THR A 39 -11.17 -30.96 -11.93
C THR A 39 -9.88 -31.37 -12.66
N VAL A 40 -8.91 -31.87 -11.90
CA VAL A 40 -7.65 -32.40 -12.45
C VAL A 40 -7.96 -33.70 -13.19
N THR A 41 -7.78 -33.69 -14.51
CA THR A 41 -7.74 -34.91 -15.32
C THR A 41 -6.27 -35.25 -15.60
N ASP A 42 -5.84 -36.38 -15.04
CA ASP A 42 -4.50 -36.94 -15.24
C ASP A 42 -4.34 -37.34 -16.72
N THR A 43 -3.39 -36.72 -17.43
CA THR A 43 -2.91 -37.19 -18.73
C THR A 43 -1.40 -37.41 -18.69
N LYS A 44 -1.07 -38.69 -18.54
CA LYS A 44 0.27 -39.28 -18.60
C LYS A 44 0.82 -39.16 -20.02
N THR A 45 1.92 -38.44 -20.23
CA THR A 45 2.76 -38.63 -21.43
C THR A 45 4.24 -38.49 -21.10
N ARG A 46 5.02 -39.29 -21.81
CA ARG A 46 6.37 -39.81 -21.53
C ARG A 46 7.43 -39.10 -22.40
N ARG A 47 8.69 -39.16 -21.95
CA ARG A 47 9.98 -38.75 -22.58
C ARG A 47 10.41 -37.31 -22.25
N GLY A 48 11.67 -36.99 -21.98
CA GLY A 48 12.93 -37.75 -21.96
C GLY A 48 14.02 -36.80 -21.42
N ALA A 49 15.07 -37.36 -20.82
CA ALA A 49 16.19 -36.62 -20.25
C ALA A 49 16.97 -35.81 -21.30
N PRO A 50 17.63 -34.72 -20.87
CA PRO A 50 19.05 -34.62 -21.20
C PRO A 50 19.92 -34.17 -20.03
N GLU A 51 21.20 -34.45 -20.25
CA GLU A 51 22.35 -34.45 -19.35
C GLU A 51 22.81 -33.05 -18.94
N THR A 52 23.43 -33.00 -17.75
CA THR A 52 24.21 -31.89 -17.20
C THR A 52 25.51 -31.68 -17.99
N PRO A 53 26.00 -30.43 -18.03
CA PRO A 53 27.43 -30.22 -17.94
C PRO A 53 27.84 -29.26 -16.82
N ALA A 54 29.08 -29.46 -16.40
CA ALA A 54 29.66 -29.06 -15.14
C ALA A 54 30.03 -27.58 -15.03
N ILE A 55 30.01 -27.12 -13.77
CA ILE A 55 30.49 -25.82 -13.29
C ILE A 55 32.02 -25.78 -13.38
N THR A 56 32.56 -24.72 -13.98
CA THR A 56 33.95 -24.30 -13.79
C THR A 56 33.96 -22.88 -13.21
N HIS A 57 34.55 -22.76 -12.02
CA HIS A 57 34.80 -21.50 -11.36
C HIS A 57 36.01 -20.79 -11.99
N SER A 58 35.90 -19.50 -12.26
CA SER A 58 37.07 -18.62 -12.34
C SER A 58 36.69 -17.23 -11.86
N ALA A 59 37.32 -16.84 -10.76
CA ALA A 59 37.24 -15.52 -10.17
C ALA A 59 38.01 -14.51 -11.02
N SER A 60 37.50 -13.29 -11.15
CA SER A 60 38.32 -12.10 -11.42
C SER A 60 37.66 -10.87 -10.83
N ALA A 61 38.40 -10.23 -9.94
CA ALA A 61 38.12 -8.93 -9.35
C ALA A 61 38.36 -7.82 -10.38
N GLY A 62 37.54 -6.76 -10.34
CA GLY A 62 37.77 -5.58 -11.16
C GLY A 62 36.58 -4.62 -11.25
N ASP A 63 36.50 -3.73 -10.26
CA ASP A 63 36.47 -2.27 -10.47
C ASP A 63 35.18 -1.52 -10.93
N LEU A 64 35.05 -0.35 -10.27
CA LEU A 64 34.30 0.87 -10.58
C LEU A 64 32.79 0.94 -10.34
N GLY A 65 32.47 1.70 -9.30
CA GLY A 65 31.15 2.26 -9.04
C GLY A 65 30.68 3.15 -10.19
N LYS A 66 29.52 2.80 -10.72
CA LYS A 66 28.58 3.75 -11.30
C LYS A 66 27.39 3.80 -10.35
N LYS A 67 27.27 4.90 -9.60
CA LYS A 67 25.98 5.30 -9.00
C LYS A 67 24.98 5.35 -10.16
N LYS A 68 24.05 4.39 -10.19
CA LYS A 68 22.87 4.40 -11.07
C LYS A 68 22.22 5.77 -10.93
N LYS A 69 22.24 6.55 -12.00
CA LYS A 69 21.51 7.80 -12.09
C LYS A 69 20.08 7.38 -12.39
N GLU A 70 19.28 7.15 -11.34
CA GLU A 70 17.84 7.01 -11.49
C GLU A 70 17.36 8.22 -12.30
N GLU A 71 16.64 7.96 -13.39
CA GLU A 71 16.02 8.99 -14.19
C GLU A 71 15.02 9.73 -13.29
N GLU A 72 15.45 10.84 -12.67
CA GLU A 72 14.57 11.66 -11.87
C GLU A 72 13.47 12.19 -12.80
N ALA A 73 12.25 11.68 -12.63
CA ALA A 73 11.07 12.12 -13.38
C ALA A 73 10.77 13.62 -13.22
N VAL A 74 11.43 14.24 -12.23
CA VAL A 74 11.30 15.64 -11.85
C VAL A 74 12.68 16.30 -11.91
N GLY A 75 12.76 17.55 -12.34
CA GLY A 75 14.04 18.24 -12.52
C GLY A 75 14.66 18.68 -11.19
N ALA A 76 15.90 19.15 -11.24
CA ALA A 76 16.64 19.66 -10.07
C ALA A 76 15.97 20.89 -9.41
N ASP A 77 15.01 21.51 -10.09
CA ASP A 77 14.16 22.60 -9.59
C ASP A 77 13.02 22.13 -8.69
N PHE A 78 12.83 20.81 -8.53
CA PHE A 78 11.86 20.23 -7.62
C PHE A 78 12.50 19.78 -6.30
N GLU A 79 11.98 20.29 -5.19
CA GLU A 79 12.48 19.95 -3.87
C GLU A 79 12.20 18.47 -3.54
N PRO A 80 13.24 17.66 -3.23
CA PRO A 80 13.05 16.24 -2.97
C PRO A 80 12.39 15.98 -1.61
N TRP A 81 11.63 14.88 -1.54
CA TRP A 81 10.94 14.45 -0.32
C TRP A 81 11.88 14.23 0.88
N SER A 82 13.13 13.83 0.63
CA SER A 82 14.14 13.59 1.65
C SER A 82 14.45 14.82 2.51
N LEU A 83 14.38 16.03 1.95
CA LEU A 83 14.56 17.27 2.71
C LEU A 83 13.39 17.50 3.68
N LYS A 84 12.16 17.43 3.17
CA LYS A 84 10.94 17.60 3.98
C LYS A 84 10.82 16.55 5.08
N ARG A 85 11.26 15.31 4.82
CA ARG A 85 11.26 14.23 5.82
C ARG A 85 12.00 14.63 7.10
N GLY A 86 13.20 15.21 6.98
CA GLY A 86 14.00 15.62 8.13
C GLY A 86 13.32 16.72 8.96
N GLU A 87 12.74 17.71 8.28
CA GLU A 87 12.01 18.81 8.92
C GLU A 87 10.75 18.32 9.67
N ILE A 88 10.00 17.38 9.08
CA ILE A 88 8.82 16.79 9.70
C ILE A 88 9.20 16.07 10.99
N LEU A 89 10.23 15.22 10.95
CA LEU A 89 10.68 14.46 12.13
C LEU A 89 11.19 15.37 13.26
N ALA A 90 11.84 16.48 12.92
CA ALA A 90 12.33 17.45 13.89
C ALA A 90 11.21 18.29 14.51
N ARG A 91 10.15 18.60 13.73
CA ARG A 91 9.06 19.49 14.15
C ARG A 91 7.95 18.78 14.91
N PHE A 92 7.55 17.59 14.46
CA PHE A 92 6.36 16.90 14.99
C PHE A 92 6.78 15.81 15.97
N THR A 93 7.24 16.24 17.14
CA THR A 93 7.68 15.37 18.24
C THR A 93 6.61 15.21 19.31
N THR A 94 6.72 14.20 20.17
CA THR A 94 5.80 14.01 21.29
C THR A 94 6.47 13.41 22.52
N THR A 95 5.95 13.78 23.70
CA THR A 95 6.25 13.13 24.99
C THR A 95 5.16 12.13 25.40
N GLU A 96 4.05 12.08 24.65
CA GLU A 96 2.95 11.14 24.90
C GLU A 96 3.38 9.70 24.66
N LYS A 97 2.66 8.78 25.31
CA LYS A 97 2.90 7.35 25.23
C LYS A 97 2.30 6.77 23.96
N LEU A 98 3.16 6.34 23.04
CA LEU A 98 2.76 5.76 21.75
C LEU A 98 2.46 4.26 21.89
N SER A 99 1.65 3.75 20.97
CA SER A 99 1.36 2.33 20.85
C SER A 99 1.53 1.83 19.41
N ILE A 100 1.83 0.54 19.26
CA ILE A 100 1.88 -0.14 17.99
C ILE A 100 1.12 -1.45 18.12
N ASN A 101 0.05 -1.56 17.34
CA ASN A 101 -0.79 -2.76 17.28
C ASN A 101 -0.48 -3.53 15.99
N LEU A 102 0.26 -4.63 16.12
CA LEU A 102 0.50 -5.55 15.01
C LEU A 102 -0.28 -6.83 15.19
N PHE A 103 -0.94 -7.25 14.12
CA PHE A 103 -1.37 -8.62 13.96
C PHE A 103 -0.22 -9.40 13.30
N MET A 104 0.58 -10.09 14.11
CA MET A 104 1.59 -11.02 13.60
C MET A 104 1.19 -12.45 13.94
N GLY A 105 1.07 -13.30 12.91
CA GLY A 105 1.08 -14.74 13.10
C GLY A 105 2.42 -15.13 13.72
N SER A 106 2.38 -15.78 14.88
CA SER A 106 3.58 -16.21 15.59
C SER A 106 3.92 -17.63 15.17
N ASP A 107 4.99 -17.83 14.41
CA ASP A 107 5.68 -19.12 14.36
C ASP A 107 6.44 -19.32 15.69
N ARG A 108 5.79 -19.96 16.67
CA ARG A 108 6.53 -20.59 17.78
C ARG A 108 6.69 -22.06 17.47
N GLY A 109 7.92 -22.42 17.09
CA GLY A 109 8.33 -23.79 16.80
C GLY A 109 8.03 -24.76 17.95
N LYS A 110 7.37 -25.86 17.61
CA LYS A 110 7.30 -27.07 18.45
C LYS A 110 8.14 -28.18 17.82
N ALA A 111 8.93 -28.83 18.68
CA ALA A 111 9.77 -29.98 18.36
C ALA A 111 8.94 -31.20 17.86
N PRO A 112 9.55 -32.11 17.08
CA PRO A 112 8.81 -33.12 16.33
C PRO A 112 8.45 -34.34 17.20
N SER A 113 7.23 -34.87 17.03
CA SER A 113 6.83 -36.21 17.46
C SER A 113 6.43 -37.07 16.24
N PRO A 114 6.61 -38.41 16.28
CA PRO A 114 6.68 -39.21 15.06
C PRO A 114 5.37 -39.92 14.65
N GLY A 115 4.93 -39.68 13.41
CA GLY A 115 4.20 -40.56 12.46
C GLY A 115 2.74 -41.00 12.74
N PRO A 116 2.01 -41.64 11.79
CA PRO A 116 2.19 -41.75 10.32
C PRO A 116 0.90 -41.47 9.48
N SER A 117 1.01 -41.01 8.21
CA SER A 117 0.13 -41.34 7.03
C SER A 117 0.18 -40.26 5.92
N ALA A 118 0.90 -40.57 4.83
CA ALA A 118 1.38 -39.64 3.79
C ALA A 118 0.32 -39.05 2.82
N VAL A 119 -0.98 -39.26 3.04
CA VAL A 119 -2.04 -38.65 2.20
C VAL A 119 -2.95 -37.72 2.99
N SER A 120 -3.13 -37.99 4.29
CA SER A 120 -3.81 -37.07 5.21
C SER A 120 -2.92 -35.89 5.55
N GLU A 121 -1.60 -36.07 5.54
CA GLU A 121 -0.61 -35.07 5.92
C GLU A 121 -0.71 -33.81 5.06
N LYS A 122 -0.70 -33.87 3.72
CA LYS A 122 -0.79 -32.66 2.88
C LYS A 122 -2.09 -31.86 3.02
N VAL A 123 -3.21 -32.53 3.26
CA VAL A 123 -4.52 -31.87 3.45
C VAL A 123 -4.60 -31.31 4.86
N ARG A 124 -4.08 -32.04 5.85
CA ARG A 124 -3.97 -31.61 7.23
C ARG A 124 -2.99 -30.45 7.38
N THR A 125 -1.81 -30.46 6.75
CA THR A 125 -0.87 -29.34 6.75
C THR A 125 -1.49 -28.11 6.08
N ARG A 126 -2.29 -28.27 5.01
CA ARG A 126 -3.01 -27.13 4.40
C ARG A 126 -4.18 -26.64 5.24
N LEU A 127 -4.88 -27.51 5.98
CA LEU A 127 -5.96 -27.10 6.89
C LEU A 127 -5.42 -26.51 8.20
N GLU A 128 -4.34 -27.06 8.75
CA GLU A 128 -3.62 -26.51 9.91
C GLU A 128 -2.93 -25.19 9.52
N GLU A 129 -2.41 -25.03 8.30
CA GLU A 129 -1.99 -23.72 7.76
C GLU A 129 -3.18 -22.76 7.64
N LEU A 130 -4.40 -23.22 7.36
CA LEU A 130 -5.59 -22.36 7.31
C LEU A 130 -6.11 -21.97 8.71
N ASP A 131 -5.92 -22.84 9.72
CA ASP A 131 -6.28 -22.58 11.12
C ASP A 131 -5.22 -21.65 11.79
N ASP A 132 -3.93 -21.87 11.53
CA ASP A 132 -2.81 -20.99 11.95
C ASP A 132 -2.82 -19.62 11.22
N LEU A 133 -3.58 -19.49 10.12
CA LEU A 133 -3.76 -18.22 9.42
C LEU A 133 -4.77 -17.29 10.10
N GLU A 134 -5.62 -17.80 10.99
CA GLU A 134 -6.64 -17.02 11.71
C GLU A 134 -6.21 -16.70 13.16
N GLU A 135 -5.38 -17.55 13.78
CA GLU A 135 -4.94 -17.37 15.17
C GLU A 135 -3.63 -16.56 15.30
N GLY A 136 -3.65 -15.31 14.81
CA GLY A 136 -2.56 -14.37 15.02
C GLY A 136 -2.52 -13.86 16.46
N SER A 137 -1.45 -14.14 17.19
CA SER A 137 -1.20 -13.45 18.46
C SER A 137 -1.10 -11.94 18.21
N GLN A 138 -2.10 -11.17 18.65
CA GLN A 138 -2.04 -9.71 18.62
C GLN A 138 -0.87 -9.27 19.50
N LYS A 139 0.18 -8.73 18.87
CA LYS A 139 1.32 -8.16 19.59
C LYS A 139 1.07 -6.67 19.73
N GLU A 140 0.48 -6.30 20.86
CA GLU A 140 0.25 -4.93 21.27
C GLU A 140 1.48 -4.43 22.05
N LEU A 141 2.16 -3.43 21.49
CA LEU A 141 3.26 -2.72 22.13
C LEU A 141 2.72 -1.39 22.63
N LEU A 142 2.69 -1.20 23.95
CA LEU A 142 2.14 -0.01 24.59
C LEU A 142 3.26 0.82 25.23
N ASN A 143 2.93 2.07 25.54
CA ASN A 143 3.76 2.96 26.36
C ASN A 143 5.17 3.26 25.80
N LEU A 144 5.29 3.28 24.48
CA LEU A 144 6.54 3.56 23.78
C LEU A 144 6.86 5.05 23.86
N SER A 145 8.15 5.38 24.04
CA SER A 145 8.63 6.72 23.73
C SER A 145 8.67 6.96 22.21
N GLN A 146 8.85 8.20 21.79
CA GLN A 146 9.08 8.53 20.38
C GLN A 146 10.26 7.75 19.79
N GLN A 147 11.37 7.64 20.52
CA GLN A 147 12.55 6.92 20.03
C GLN A 147 12.29 5.42 19.95
N ASP A 148 11.59 4.84 20.94
CA ASP A 148 11.23 3.42 20.92
C ASP A 148 10.29 3.10 19.76
N TYR A 149 9.33 4.00 19.49
CA TYR A 149 8.45 3.88 18.32
C TYR A 149 9.26 3.88 17.03
N ALA A 150 10.14 4.88 16.83
CA ALA A 150 10.98 4.97 15.64
C ALA A 150 11.88 3.74 15.46
N ASN A 151 12.51 3.27 16.54
CA ASN A 151 13.32 2.05 16.54
C ASN A 151 12.48 0.84 16.13
N ARG A 152 11.25 0.73 16.65
CA ARG A 152 10.37 -0.39 16.31
C ARG A 152 9.90 -0.37 14.86
N ILE A 153 9.67 0.81 14.28
CA ILE A 153 9.39 0.94 12.85
C ILE A 153 10.61 0.52 12.02
N GLU A 154 11.82 0.90 12.42
CA GLU A 154 13.04 0.46 11.72
C GLU A 154 13.24 -1.06 11.82
N GLU A 155 12.97 -1.68 12.98
CA GLU A 155 12.98 -3.14 13.11
C GLU A 155 11.98 -3.84 12.16
N LEU A 156 10.81 -3.24 11.93
CA LEU A 156 9.85 -3.75 10.94
C LEU A 156 10.38 -3.62 9.51
N ASN A 157 11.09 -2.52 9.21
CA ASN A 157 11.76 -2.33 7.92
C ASN A 157 12.86 -3.38 7.69
N GLN A 158 13.65 -3.70 8.71
CA GLN A 158 14.66 -4.76 8.63
C GLN A 158 14.01 -6.14 8.48
N SER A 159 12.96 -6.43 9.27
CA SER A 159 12.19 -7.67 9.16
C SER A 159 11.59 -7.86 7.76
N LEU A 160 11.15 -6.76 7.10
CA LEU A 160 10.69 -6.76 5.72
C LEU A 160 11.81 -7.19 4.77
N LYS A 161 13.00 -6.57 4.88
CA LYS A 161 14.16 -6.87 4.02
C LYS A 161 14.64 -8.31 4.20
N GLU A 162 14.70 -8.80 5.45
CA GLU A 162 15.08 -10.17 5.78
C GLU A 162 14.09 -11.21 5.23
N ALA A 163 12.78 -10.96 5.40
CA ALA A 163 11.74 -11.79 4.83
C ALA A 163 11.84 -11.81 3.30
N TRP A 164 12.13 -10.66 2.69
CA TRP A 164 12.31 -10.57 1.25
C TRP A 164 13.53 -11.36 0.75
N SER A 165 14.68 -11.21 1.40
CA SER A 165 15.92 -11.92 1.03
C SER A 165 15.82 -13.43 1.22
N SER A 166 15.01 -13.87 2.20
CA SER A 166 14.72 -15.28 2.48
C SER A 166 13.56 -15.84 1.62
N ASP A 167 13.19 -15.13 0.55
CA ASP A 167 12.09 -15.45 -0.37
C ASP A 167 10.69 -15.61 0.26
N GLN A 168 10.50 -15.15 1.50
CA GLN A 168 9.22 -15.15 2.22
C GLN A 168 8.32 -13.98 1.77
N LYS A 169 7.95 -13.94 0.49
CA LYS A 169 7.20 -12.80 -0.10
C LYS A 169 5.83 -12.56 0.55
N VAL A 170 5.16 -13.63 1.00
CA VAL A 170 3.89 -13.53 1.74
C VAL A 170 4.10 -12.82 3.08
N LYS A 171 5.17 -13.14 3.81
CA LYS A 171 5.52 -12.47 5.07
C LYS A 171 5.86 -11.00 4.85
N ALA A 172 6.65 -10.70 3.81
CA ALA A 172 6.95 -9.32 3.41
C ALA A 172 5.68 -8.51 3.12
N LEU A 173 4.73 -9.08 2.36
CA LEU A 173 3.43 -8.45 2.10
C LEU A 173 2.61 -8.26 3.39
N LYS A 174 2.58 -9.26 4.28
CA LYS A 174 1.91 -9.12 5.59
C LYS A 174 2.50 -7.97 6.41
N ILE A 175 3.83 -7.84 6.48
CA ILE A 175 4.50 -6.74 7.20
C ILE A 175 4.06 -5.38 6.65
N VAL A 176 4.08 -5.19 5.32
CA VAL A 176 3.75 -3.89 4.72
C VAL A 176 2.26 -3.53 4.88
N ILE A 177 1.37 -4.54 4.86
CA ILE A 177 -0.06 -4.36 5.19
C ILE A 177 -0.20 -3.86 6.63
N GLN A 178 0.48 -4.50 7.60
CA GLN A 178 0.43 -4.08 9.00
C GLN A 178 0.99 -2.67 9.19
N CYS A 179 2.10 -2.32 8.54
CA CYS A 179 2.66 -0.96 8.58
C CYS A 179 1.64 0.06 8.06
N SER A 180 0.95 -0.25 6.94
CA SER A 180 -0.08 0.64 6.39
C SER A 180 -1.29 0.82 7.32
N LYS A 181 -1.64 -0.20 8.13
CA LYS A 181 -2.71 -0.09 9.13
C LYS A 181 -2.37 0.90 10.24
N LEU A 182 -1.10 1.01 10.62
CA LEU A 182 -0.67 1.98 11.64
C LEU A 182 -0.98 3.44 11.23
N LEU A 183 -1.16 3.71 9.93
CA LEU A 183 -1.54 5.03 9.43
C LEU A 183 -3.00 5.41 9.70
N SER A 184 -3.87 4.47 10.12
CA SER A 184 -5.23 4.81 10.58
C SER A 184 -5.27 5.22 12.06
N ASP A 185 -4.21 4.96 12.82
CA ASP A 185 -4.16 5.29 14.23
C ASP A 185 -3.79 6.77 14.47
N THR A 186 -4.76 7.52 14.96
CA THR A 186 -4.65 8.93 15.33
C THR A 186 -4.72 9.16 16.85
N SER A 187 -4.41 8.15 17.67
CA SER A 187 -4.41 8.22 19.14
C SER A 187 -3.49 9.29 19.74
N VAL A 188 -2.35 9.54 19.10
CA VAL A 188 -1.44 10.66 19.41
C VAL A 188 -1.29 11.52 18.16
N ILE A 189 -2.24 12.44 17.96
CA ILE A 189 -2.41 13.14 16.69
C ILE A 189 -1.26 14.09 16.36
N GLN A 190 -0.65 14.73 17.38
CA GLN A 190 0.50 15.63 17.20
C GLN A 190 1.70 14.94 16.55
N PHE A 191 1.88 13.64 16.79
CA PHE A 191 2.96 12.83 16.22
C PHE A 191 2.62 12.24 14.85
N TYR A 192 1.39 12.41 14.36
CA TYR A 192 0.92 11.81 13.11
C TYR A 192 1.81 12.13 11.89
N PRO A 193 2.29 13.37 11.67
CA PRO A 193 3.19 13.66 10.56
C PRO A 193 4.49 12.85 10.59
N SER A 194 5.10 12.71 11.77
CA SER A 194 6.31 11.91 11.97
C SER A 194 6.05 10.41 11.80
N LYS A 195 4.93 9.92 12.36
CA LYS A 195 4.47 8.54 12.14
C LYS A 195 4.32 8.23 10.66
N PHE A 196 3.68 9.14 9.91
CA PHE A 196 3.45 9.00 8.48
C PHE A 196 4.76 8.82 7.71
N VAL A 197 5.72 9.74 7.89
CA VAL A 197 6.97 9.68 7.11
C VAL A 197 7.75 8.40 7.38
N LEU A 198 7.82 7.95 8.63
CA LEU A 198 8.51 6.72 9.03
C LEU A 198 7.89 5.47 8.38
N ILE A 199 6.56 5.38 8.37
CA ILE A 199 5.86 4.22 7.78
C ILE A 199 5.97 4.23 6.26
N THR A 200 5.88 5.42 5.62
CA THR A 200 5.97 5.51 4.16
C THR A 200 7.33 5.11 3.61
N ASP A 201 8.41 5.21 4.39
CA ASP A 201 9.72 4.69 3.99
C ASP A 201 9.73 3.15 3.83
N ILE A 202 8.95 2.44 4.65
CA ILE A 202 8.77 0.98 4.53
C ILE A 202 7.98 0.65 3.27
N LEU A 203 6.93 1.41 2.98
CA LEU A 203 6.15 1.27 1.75
C LEU A 203 7.01 1.47 0.50
N ASP A 204 7.82 2.51 0.47
CA ASP A 204 8.75 2.80 -0.63
C ASP A 204 9.81 1.70 -0.78
N THR A 205 10.28 1.13 0.33
CA THR A 205 11.20 -0.02 0.32
C THR A 205 10.54 -1.25 -0.30
N PHE A 206 9.32 -1.59 0.12
CA PHE A 206 8.55 -2.69 -0.47
C PHE A 206 8.29 -2.49 -1.96
N GLY A 207 7.88 -1.28 -2.36
CA GLY A 207 7.63 -0.93 -3.76
C GLY A 207 8.84 -1.15 -4.65
N ARG A 208 10.02 -0.68 -4.22
CA ARG A 208 11.30 -0.91 -4.92
C ARG A 208 11.66 -2.38 -5.01
N LEU A 209 11.54 -3.14 -3.92
CA LEU A 209 11.82 -4.58 -3.91
C LEU A 209 10.95 -5.35 -4.92
N VAL A 210 9.66 -5.04 -4.99
CA VAL A 210 8.73 -5.66 -5.97
C VAL A 210 9.13 -5.27 -7.40
N PHE A 211 9.40 -3.99 -7.64
CA PHE A 211 9.82 -3.51 -8.96
C PHE A 211 11.11 -4.19 -9.44
N ASP A 212 12.15 -4.22 -8.60
CA ASP A 212 13.45 -4.81 -8.92
C ASP A 212 13.33 -6.31 -9.22
N ARG A 213 12.47 -7.03 -8.49
CA ARG A 213 12.19 -8.45 -8.76
C ARG A 213 11.56 -8.66 -10.14
N ILE A 214 10.58 -7.84 -10.51
CA ILE A 214 9.93 -7.99 -11.83
C ILE A 214 10.91 -7.58 -12.94
N TRP A 215 11.67 -6.50 -12.72
CA TRP A 215 12.70 -6.04 -13.65
C TRP A 215 13.76 -7.10 -13.95
N THR A 216 14.29 -7.75 -12.91
CA THR A 216 15.32 -8.79 -13.05
C THR A 216 14.80 -10.00 -13.83
N MET A 217 13.53 -10.39 -13.68
CA MET A 217 12.89 -11.43 -14.49
C MET A 217 12.77 -11.08 -15.97
N CYS A 218 12.70 -9.79 -16.31
CA CYS A 218 12.68 -9.35 -17.70
C CYS A 218 14.06 -9.37 -18.35
N SER A 219 15.12 -9.21 -17.53
CA SER A 219 16.49 -9.00 -17.99
C SER A 219 17.23 -10.29 -18.34
N ASP A 220 16.60 -11.46 -18.21
CA ASP A 220 17.18 -12.77 -18.52
C ASP A 220 16.67 -13.29 -19.88
N PRO A 221 17.52 -13.46 -20.92
CA PRO A 221 18.99 -13.32 -20.96
C PRO A 221 19.50 -11.96 -21.47
N ARG A 222 18.62 -10.99 -21.78
CA ARG A 222 18.99 -9.67 -22.30
C ARG A 222 18.55 -8.56 -21.36
N THR A 223 19.47 -7.70 -20.95
CA THR A 223 19.18 -6.52 -20.11
C THR A 223 18.18 -5.60 -20.81
N LEU A 224 17.06 -5.30 -20.13
CA LEU A 224 16.10 -4.31 -20.62
C LEU A 224 16.76 -2.91 -20.70
N PRO A 225 16.50 -2.14 -21.77
CA PRO A 225 16.82 -0.72 -21.80
C PRO A 225 16.10 0.04 -20.67
N GLU A 226 16.68 1.12 -20.15
CA GLU A 226 16.02 1.96 -19.12
C GLU A 226 14.66 2.52 -19.58
N SER A 227 14.52 2.74 -20.89
CA SER A 227 13.30 3.17 -21.58
C SER A 227 12.48 2.03 -22.18
N PHE A 228 12.52 0.83 -21.59
CA PHE A 228 11.77 -0.32 -22.10
C PHE A 228 10.26 -0.04 -22.22
N THR A 229 9.65 -0.72 -23.18
CA THR A 229 8.22 -0.71 -23.42
C THR A 229 7.60 -2.03 -22.96
N VAL A 230 6.27 -2.06 -22.86
CA VAL A 230 5.48 -3.25 -22.49
C VAL A 230 5.75 -4.43 -23.43
N ASP A 231 6.10 -4.14 -24.69
CA ASP A 231 6.40 -5.13 -25.72
C ASP A 231 7.73 -5.87 -25.45
N ASP A 232 8.63 -5.25 -24.68
CA ASP A 232 9.93 -5.83 -24.28
C ASP A 232 9.80 -6.75 -23.06
N VAL A 233 8.63 -6.78 -22.40
CA VAL A 233 8.40 -7.54 -21.16
C VAL A 233 7.87 -8.93 -21.49
N ASN A 234 8.56 -9.96 -21.01
CA ASN A 234 8.15 -11.36 -21.18
C ASN A 234 6.89 -11.73 -20.38
N ASP A 235 6.22 -12.80 -20.78
CA ASP A 235 4.93 -13.22 -20.21
C ASP A 235 5.06 -13.61 -18.73
N THR A 236 6.16 -14.24 -18.32
CA THR A 236 6.41 -14.61 -16.93
C THR A 236 6.49 -13.39 -16.00
N ALA A 237 7.15 -12.31 -16.44
CA ALA A 237 7.23 -11.06 -15.70
C ALA A 237 5.87 -10.35 -15.66
N LYS A 238 5.12 -10.35 -16.76
CA LYS A 238 3.74 -9.83 -16.81
C LYS A 238 2.82 -10.56 -15.83
N GLU A 239 2.83 -11.89 -15.86
CA GLU A 239 2.05 -12.73 -14.96
C GLU A 239 2.44 -12.50 -13.49
N THR A 240 3.74 -12.41 -13.21
CA THR A 240 4.24 -12.10 -11.86
C THR A 240 3.77 -10.73 -11.39
N CYS A 241 3.79 -9.73 -12.27
CA CYS A 241 3.32 -8.38 -11.96
C CYS A 241 1.80 -8.36 -11.71
N LEU A 242 1.00 -9.01 -12.55
CA LEU A 242 -0.45 -9.15 -12.35
C LEU A 242 -0.78 -9.83 -11.03
N ASN A 243 -0.04 -10.90 -10.68
CA ASN A 243 -0.21 -11.60 -9.41
C ASN A 243 -0.01 -10.68 -8.19
N TRP A 244 0.93 -9.73 -8.24
CA TRP A 244 1.08 -8.74 -7.18
C TRP A 244 -0.14 -7.82 -7.09
N PHE A 245 -0.61 -7.28 -8.21
CA PHE A 245 -1.82 -6.45 -8.24
C PHE A 245 -3.05 -7.20 -7.73
N PHE A 246 -3.25 -8.46 -8.12
CA PHE A 246 -4.39 -9.26 -7.63
C PHE A 246 -4.30 -9.55 -6.13
N LYS A 247 -3.12 -9.88 -5.60
CA LYS A 247 -2.92 -10.07 -4.16
C LYS A 247 -3.22 -8.80 -3.38
N ILE A 248 -2.79 -7.64 -3.89
CA ILE A 248 -3.07 -6.35 -3.24
C ILE A 248 -4.54 -5.97 -3.36
N ALA A 249 -5.17 -6.19 -4.52
CA ALA A 249 -6.60 -5.92 -4.72
C ALA A 249 -7.49 -6.74 -3.77
N SER A 250 -7.04 -7.94 -3.37
CA SER A 250 -7.74 -8.81 -2.41
C SER A 250 -7.69 -8.33 -0.95
N ILE A 251 -6.90 -7.30 -0.62
CA ILE A 251 -6.88 -6.70 0.71
C ILE A 251 -8.24 -6.02 0.98
N ARG A 252 -8.95 -6.48 2.01
CA ARG A 252 -10.31 -6.02 2.33
C ARG A 252 -10.35 -4.59 2.86
N GLU A 253 -9.37 -4.21 3.69
CA GLU A 253 -9.32 -2.89 4.32
C GLU A 253 -8.88 -1.82 3.32
N LEU A 254 -9.60 -0.69 3.30
CA LEU A 254 -9.36 0.39 2.35
C LEU A 254 -7.95 0.98 2.46
N LEU A 255 -7.54 1.35 3.67
CA LEU A 255 -6.30 2.11 3.88
C LEU A 255 -5.05 1.29 3.52
N PRO A 256 -4.89 0.05 3.99
CA PRO A 256 -3.74 -0.77 3.59
C PRO A 256 -3.74 -1.08 2.10
N ARG A 257 -4.90 -1.38 1.50
CA ARG A 257 -4.99 -1.61 0.05
C ARG A 257 -4.51 -0.39 -0.72
N LEU A 258 -4.97 0.80 -0.36
CA LEU A 258 -4.62 2.05 -1.04
C LEU A 258 -3.11 2.33 -0.99
N TYR A 259 -2.50 2.25 0.19
CA TYR A 259 -1.07 2.54 0.35
C TYR A 259 -0.17 1.51 -0.31
N VAL A 260 -0.49 0.21 -0.17
CA VAL A 260 0.32 -0.86 -0.76
C VAL A 260 0.20 -0.88 -2.28
N GLU A 261 -1.00 -0.61 -2.81
CA GLU A 261 -1.20 -0.47 -4.26
C GLU A 261 -0.47 0.76 -4.82
N ALA A 262 -0.53 1.89 -4.12
CA ALA A 262 0.22 3.08 -4.49
C ALA A 262 1.74 2.83 -4.44
N ALA A 263 2.25 2.09 -3.45
CA ALA A 263 3.68 1.76 -3.34
C ALA A 263 4.23 0.99 -4.55
N ILE A 264 3.40 0.15 -5.19
CA ILE A 264 3.80 -0.60 -6.38
C ILE A 264 3.32 0.04 -7.68
N LEU A 265 2.82 1.28 -7.67
CA LEU A 265 2.21 1.92 -8.85
C LEU A 265 3.14 1.91 -10.07
N LYS A 266 4.45 2.08 -9.86
CA LYS A 266 5.51 2.02 -10.87
C LYS A 266 5.54 0.69 -11.64
N CYS A 267 5.10 -0.40 -11.02
CA CYS A 267 5.04 -1.73 -11.64
C CYS A 267 4.00 -1.81 -12.77
N ASN A 268 3.06 -0.86 -12.89
CA ASN A 268 2.16 -0.79 -14.06
C ASN A 268 2.93 -0.67 -15.38
N ARG A 269 4.17 -0.15 -15.37
CA ARG A 269 5.04 -0.09 -16.55
C ARG A 269 5.28 -1.45 -17.21
N PHE A 270 5.16 -2.55 -16.46
CA PHE A 270 5.35 -3.90 -16.99
C PHE A 270 4.10 -4.46 -17.70
N LEU A 271 2.92 -3.87 -17.50
CA LEU A 271 1.64 -4.45 -17.92
C LEU A 271 1.05 -3.77 -19.15
N ASN A 272 0.94 -2.44 -19.14
CA ASN A 272 0.36 -1.68 -20.23
C ASN A 272 0.79 -0.20 -20.15
N LYS A 273 0.62 0.54 -21.26
CA LYS A 273 1.00 1.96 -21.36
C LYS A 273 0.02 2.89 -20.60
N SER A 274 -1.22 2.47 -20.41
CA SER A 274 -2.29 3.25 -19.76
C SER A 274 -2.49 2.94 -18.27
N GLY A 275 -1.83 1.94 -17.70
CA GLY A 275 -2.16 1.41 -16.38
C GLY A 275 -2.01 2.41 -15.25
N ILE A 276 -0.99 3.27 -15.33
CA ILE A 276 -0.83 4.39 -14.40
C ILE A 276 -1.95 5.44 -14.62
N GLN A 277 -2.32 5.71 -15.87
CA GLN A 277 -3.37 6.66 -16.24
C GLN A 277 -4.75 6.24 -15.73
N GLU A 278 -5.00 4.94 -15.59
CA GLU A 278 -6.25 4.40 -15.06
C GLU A 278 -6.19 4.22 -13.54
N THR A 279 -5.06 3.71 -13.02
CA THR A 279 -4.88 3.38 -11.61
C THR A 279 -4.80 4.63 -10.73
N LEU A 280 -4.06 5.66 -11.15
CA LEU A 280 -3.86 6.86 -10.33
C LEU A 280 -5.15 7.67 -10.07
N PRO A 281 -6.03 7.92 -11.07
CA PRO A 281 -7.35 8.51 -10.81
C PRO A 281 -8.22 7.64 -9.91
N ARG A 282 -8.20 6.31 -10.06
CA ARG A 282 -8.96 5.40 -9.19
C ARG A 282 -8.48 5.48 -7.74
N LEU A 283 -7.17 5.43 -7.51
CA LEU A 283 -6.59 5.58 -6.17
C LEU A 283 -6.95 6.95 -5.56
N THR A 284 -6.89 8.01 -6.36
CA THR A 284 -7.33 9.37 -5.95
C THR A 284 -8.79 9.36 -5.50
N ALA A 285 -9.69 8.69 -6.24
CA ALA A 285 -11.08 8.56 -5.85
C ALA A 285 -11.28 7.73 -4.57
N MET A 286 -10.48 6.69 -4.36
CA MET A 286 -10.54 5.84 -3.17
C MET A 286 -10.22 6.60 -1.88
N VAL A 287 -9.38 7.63 -1.93
CA VAL A 287 -9.07 8.46 -0.75
C VAL A 287 -10.31 9.10 -0.14
N ARG A 288 -11.37 9.35 -0.92
CA ARG A 288 -12.64 9.89 -0.41
C ARG A 288 -13.35 8.98 0.58
N GLY A 289 -13.00 7.70 0.60
CA GLY A 289 -13.51 6.73 1.58
C GLY A 289 -12.80 6.79 2.94
N ILE A 290 -11.75 7.61 3.11
CA ILE A 290 -11.07 7.79 4.39
C ILE A 290 -11.84 8.84 5.20
N GLY A 291 -12.35 8.43 6.38
CA GLY A 291 -13.20 9.28 7.21
C GLY A 291 -12.45 10.32 8.05
N ASP A 292 -11.21 10.04 8.45
CA ASP A 292 -10.37 11.00 9.19
C ASP A 292 -9.73 12.01 8.22
N PRO A 293 -9.99 13.32 8.36
CA PRO A 293 -9.52 14.31 7.40
C PRO A 293 -8.00 14.50 7.40
N LEU A 294 -7.32 14.25 8.53
CA LEU A 294 -5.86 14.33 8.61
C LEU A 294 -5.24 13.15 7.88
N VAL A 295 -5.71 11.93 8.18
CA VAL A 295 -5.28 10.70 7.47
C VAL A 295 -5.52 10.83 5.98
N ALA A 296 -6.68 11.36 5.58
CA ALA A 296 -7.02 11.55 4.18
C ALA A 296 -6.11 12.60 3.50
N ALA A 297 -5.70 13.67 4.18
CA ALA A 297 -4.77 14.66 3.64
C ALA A 297 -3.39 14.04 3.37
N TYR A 298 -2.88 13.24 4.29
CA TYR A 298 -1.59 12.56 4.14
C TYR A 298 -1.62 11.45 3.09
N ALA A 299 -2.73 10.73 2.94
CA ALA A 299 -2.92 9.77 1.84
C ALA A 299 -2.85 10.46 0.47
N ARG A 300 -3.44 11.66 0.34
CA ARG A 300 -3.31 12.48 -0.88
C ARG A 300 -1.88 12.92 -1.13
N ALA A 301 -1.17 13.34 -0.07
CA ALA A 301 0.24 13.73 -0.18
C ALA A 301 1.11 12.56 -0.66
N TYR A 302 0.89 11.35 -0.12
CA TYR A 302 1.56 10.14 -0.59
C TYR A 302 1.26 9.84 -2.06
N LEU A 303 -0.01 9.89 -2.47
CA LEU A 303 -0.38 9.69 -3.88
C LEU A 303 0.21 10.75 -4.81
N CYS A 304 0.28 12.01 -4.38
CA CYS A 304 0.93 13.07 -5.16
C CYS A 304 2.44 12.80 -5.28
N ARG A 305 3.10 12.33 -4.20
CA ARG A 305 4.52 11.96 -4.23
C ARG A 305 4.78 10.84 -5.24
N VAL A 306 4.07 9.72 -5.10
CA VAL A 306 4.23 8.57 -5.99
C VAL A 306 3.85 8.96 -7.43
N GLY A 307 2.77 9.71 -7.61
CA GLY A 307 2.31 10.19 -8.92
C GLY A 307 3.35 11.07 -9.61
N MET A 308 4.03 11.95 -8.89
CA MET A 308 5.13 12.76 -9.41
C MET A 308 6.35 11.93 -9.80
N GLU A 309 6.62 10.82 -9.10
CA GLU A 309 7.73 9.91 -9.45
C GLU A 309 7.44 9.13 -10.74
N VAL A 310 6.20 8.67 -10.94
CA VAL A 310 5.90 7.71 -12.02
C VAL A 310 5.22 8.33 -13.24
N ALA A 311 4.49 9.43 -13.08
CA ALA A 311 3.72 10.08 -14.13
C ALA A 311 3.46 11.58 -13.82
N PRO A 312 4.52 12.41 -13.75
CA PRO A 312 4.40 13.84 -13.43
C PRO A 312 3.55 14.65 -14.44
N GLN A 313 3.35 14.11 -15.64
CA GLN A 313 2.48 14.66 -16.69
C GLN A 313 0.98 14.52 -16.39
N LEU A 314 0.56 13.61 -15.49
CA LEU A 314 -0.85 13.39 -15.15
C LEU A 314 -1.36 14.44 -14.14
N LYS A 315 -1.29 15.71 -14.54
CA LYS A 315 -1.64 16.85 -13.69
C LYS A 315 -3.10 16.84 -13.22
N ASP A 316 -4.03 16.32 -14.02
CA ASP A 316 -5.44 16.25 -13.62
C ASP A 316 -5.65 15.42 -12.34
N SER A 317 -4.94 14.30 -12.21
CA SER A 317 -4.99 13.47 -10.99
C SER A 317 -4.42 14.20 -9.79
N LEU A 318 -3.31 14.93 -9.96
CA LEU A 318 -2.68 15.71 -8.89
C LEU A 318 -3.57 16.89 -8.46
N ASN A 319 -4.13 17.61 -9.42
CA ASN A 319 -5.08 18.70 -9.19
C ASN A 319 -6.33 18.20 -8.45
N ARG A 320 -6.85 17.03 -8.83
CA ARG A 320 -8.01 16.43 -8.17
C ARG A 320 -7.75 16.10 -6.70
N ASN A 321 -6.53 15.69 -6.33
CA ASN A 321 -6.17 15.51 -4.93
C ASN A 321 -6.30 16.84 -4.15
N PHE A 322 -5.80 17.95 -4.71
CA PHE A 322 -5.93 19.27 -4.08
C PHE A 322 -7.39 19.73 -3.97
N PHE A 323 -8.19 19.62 -5.03
CA PHE A 323 -9.60 20.02 -4.98
C PHE A 323 -10.44 19.14 -4.04
N ASP A 324 -10.22 17.82 -4.03
CA ASP A 324 -10.89 16.91 -3.09
C ASP A 324 -10.50 17.24 -1.64
N LEU A 325 -9.25 17.65 -1.38
CA LEU A 325 -8.81 18.12 -0.06
C LEU A 325 -9.61 19.36 0.37
N LEU A 326 -9.69 20.39 -0.48
CA LEU A 326 -10.47 21.60 -0.21
C LEU A 326 -11.96 21.29 0.00
N GLY A 327 -12.54 20.42 -0.83
CA GLY A 327 -13.94 19.99 -0.70
C GLY A 327 -14.22 19.26 0.61
N SER A 328 -13.22 18.58 1.17
CA SER A 328 -13.29 17.91 2.47
C SER A 328 -12.93 18.80 3.67
N PHE A 329 -12.49 20.04 3.46
CA PHE A 329 -11.96 20.91 4.53
C PHE A 329 -12.93 21.13 5.69
N ARG A 330 -14.24 21.20 5.40
CA ARG A 330 -15.30 21.31 6.42
C ARG A 330 -15.32 20.16 7.44
N GLN A 331 -14.75 19.00 7.11
CA GLN A 331 -14.69 17.83 7.99
C GLN A 331 -13.75 18.05 9.19
N ILE A 332 -12.81 18.99 9.08
CA ILE A 332 -11.94 19.41 10.20
C ILE A 332 -12.77 19.92 11.37
N SER A 333 -13.92 20.54 11.11
CA SER A 333 -14.85 21.04 12.13
C SER A 333 -15.94 20.03 12.52
N SER A 334 -15.83 18.76 12.11
CA SER A 334 -16.82 17.74 12.46
C SER A 334 -16.80 17.40 13.95
N GLU A 335 -17.94 16.95 14.48
CA GLU A 335 -18.06 16.53 15.88
C GLU A 335 -17.06 15.44 16.26
N SER A 336 -16.80 14.49 15.36
CA SER A 336 -15.82 13.43 15.58
C SER A 336 -14.42 13.99 15.82
N VAL A 337 -13.99 14.95 14.99
CA VAL A 337 -12.68 15.60 15.14
C VAL A 337 -12.66 16.45 16.42
N GLN A 338 -13.70 17.24 16.67
CA GLN A 338 -13.79 18.05 17.90
C GLN A 338 -13.68 17.20 19.16
N ASN A 339 -14.40 16.07 19.22
CA ASN A 339 -14.34 15.13 20.35
C ASN A 339 -12.93 14.55 20.52
N GLN A 340 -12.29 14.17 19.42
CA GLN A 340 -10.92 13.66 19.44
C GLN A 340 -9.92 14.70 19.97
N LEU A 341 -10.03 15.94 19.51
CA LEU A 341 -9.17 17.04 19.94
C LEU A 341 -9.35 17.36 21.43
N VAL A 342 -10.59 17.34 21.93
CA VAL A 342 -10.89 17.51 23.36
C VAL A 342 -10.28 16.38 24.20
N LEU A 343 -10.44 15.12 23.76
CA LEU A 343 -9.89 13.95 24.46
C LEU A 343 -8.36 13.99 24.53
N GLN A 344 -7.71 14.41 23.44
CA GLN A 344 -6.25 14.51 23.35
C GLN A 344 -5.69 15.85 23.83
N ARG A 345 -6.53 16.79 24.27
CA ARG A 345 -6.16 18.15 24.73
C ARG A 345 -5.37 18.96 23.69
N VAL A 346 -5.75 18.83 22.42
CA VAL A 346 -5.11 19.52 21.29
C VAL A 346 -5.98 20.69 20.85
N GLU A 347 -5.40 21.89 20.76
CA GLU A 347 -6.14 23.06 20.28
C GLU A 347 -6.29 23.05 18.75
N VAL A 348 -7.35 23.68 18.25
CA VAL A 348 -7.61 23.75 16.79
C VAL A 348 -6.45 24.37 16.01
N PRO A 349 -5.80 25.48 16.43
CA PRO A 349 -4.65 26.02 15.71
C PRO A 349 -3.51 25.02 15.59
N GLU A 350 -3.20 24.29 16.67
CA GLU A 350 -2.16 23.25 16.67
C GLU A 350 -2.53 22.13 15.70
N TYR A 351 -3.77 21.63 15.76
CA TYR A 351 -4.28 20.61 14.85
C TYR A 351 -4.15 21.01 13.38
N LEU A 352 -4.47 22.27 13.03
CA LEU A 352 -4.34 22.78 11.67
C LEU A 352 -2.87 22.81 11.21
N THR A 353 -1.90 23.01 12.10
CA THR A 353 -0.48 22.95 11.73
C THR A 353 -0.05 21.56 11.28
N LEU A 354 -0.72 20.49 11.74
CA LEU A 354 -0.42 19.11 11.36
C LEU A 354 -0.66 18.84 9.86
N TYR A 355 -1.53 19.63 9.21
CA TYR A 355 -1.78 19.53 7.78
C TYR A 355 -0.71 20.19 6.92
N SER A 356 0.09 21.08 7.50
CA SER A 356 1.06 21.92 6.76
C SER A 356 2.00 21.10 5.87
N PRO A 357 2.62 19.99 6.34
CA PRO A 357 3.50 19.18 5.48
C PRO A 357 2.78 18.57 4.28
N ALA A 358 1.60 17.98 4.50
CA ALA A 358 0.81 17.36 3.44
C ALA A 358 0.34 18.40 2.41
N ILE A 359 -0.19 19.53 2.86
CA ILE A 359 -0.65 20.62 1.98
C ILE A 359 0.51 21.18 1.18
N ASN A 360 1.64 21.47 1.84
CA ASN A 360 2.83 22.02 1.16
C ASN A 360 3.32 21.07 0.06
N TRP A 361 3.37 19.77 0.34
CA TRP A 361 3.75 18.78 -0.67
C TRP A 361 2.78 18.72 -1.84
N ILE A 362 1.47 18.66 -1.57
CA ILE A 362 0.44 18.66 -2.63
C ILE A 362 0.56 19.91 -3.51
N LEU A 363 0.73 21.08 -2.88
CA LEU A 363 0.91 22.36 -3.57
C LEU A 363 2.15 22.36 -4.46
N GLN A 364 3.28 21.84 -3.96
CA GLN A 364 4.51 21.71 -4.75
C GLN A 364 4.28 20.81 -5.99
N CYS A 365 3.60 19.67 -5.82
CA CYS A 365 3.30 18.75 -6.93
C CYS A 365 2.44 19.39 -8.03
N ILE A 366 1.41 20.16 -7.65
CA ILE A 366 0.53 20.82 -8.63
C ILE A 366 1.19 22.06 -9.27
N ALA A 367 1.98 22.82 -8.51
CA ALA A 367 2.63 24.04 -8.99
C ALA A 367 3.80 23.73 -9.95
N TYR A 368 4.47 22.59 -9.77
CA TYR A 368 5.60 22.21 -10.60
C TYR A 368 5.21 22.11 -12.08
N ARG A 369 5.81 22.99 -12.90
CA ARG A 369 5.52 23.14 -14.36
C ARG A 369 4.05 23.43 -14.69
N ALA A 370 3.32 24.09 -13.80
CA ALA A 370 1.98 24.60 -14.12
C ALA A 370 2.04 25.64 -15.25
N PRO A 371 1.05 25.69 -16.16
CA PRO A 371 0.94 26.76 -17.15
C PRO A 371 0.90 28.13 -16.44
N ARG A 372 1.63 29.11 -16.97
CA ARG A 372 1.65 30.48 -16.45
C ARG A 372 0.39 31.25 -16.78
#